data_AF-A0A968NCY1-F1
#
_entry.id   AF-A0A968NCY1-F1
#
_cell.length_a   1.000
_cell.length_b   1.000
_cell.length_c   1.000
_cell.angle_alpha   90.00
_cell.angle_beta   90.00
_cell.angle_gamma   90.00
#
_symmetry.space_group_name_H-M   'P 1'
#
loop_
_entity.id
_entity.type
_entity.pdbx_description
1 polymer ?
#
loop_
_entity_poly.entity_id
_entity_poly.type
_entity_poly.pdbx_seq_one_letter_code
_entity_poly.pdbx_strand_id
1 'polypeptide(L)'
;MRLLERTQTYQIIQTIEATRALWFGNDADAQSRGDTTFRQFVSDTLADTPWPDKKKWWAFDADEREQLITAGVRGELADLAELYFEILKQS
;
A
#
# COMPACT_ATOMS: atom_id res chain seq x y z
N MET A 1 2.77 -3.94 21.18
CA MET A 1 3.55 -3.86 19.93
C MET A 1 2.68 -3.68 18.68
N ARG A 2 1.54 -4.39 18.55
CA ARG A 2 0.62 -4.31 17.38
C ARG A 2 0.10 -2.92 16.99
N LEU A 3 -0.06 -1.98 17.94
CA LEU A 3 -0.57 -0.63 17.66
C LEU A 3 0.41 0.23 16.86
N LEU A 4 1.72 0.09 17.12
CA LEU A 4 2.75 0.89 16.45
C LEU A 4 2.88 0.47 14.98
N GLU A 5 2.89 -0.84 14.75
CA GLU A 5 2.90 -1.45 13.41
C GLU A 5 1.67 -1.02 12.61
N ARG A 6 0.48 -1.06 13.23
CA ARG A 6 -0.76 -0.58 12.61
C ARG A 6 -0.69 0.88 12.19
N THR A 7 -0.26 1.77 13.09
CA THR A 7 -0.10 3.20 12.79
C THR A 7 0.88 3.41 11.65
N GLN A 8 1.99 2.68 11.63
CA GLN A 8 3.01 2.79 10.59
C GLN A 8 2.49 2.32 9.22
N THR A 9 1.76 1.21 9.17
CA THR A 9 1.09 0.75 7.94
C THR A 9 0.13 1.81 7.40
N TYR A 10 -0.72 2.40 8.26
CA TYR A 10 -1.63 3.45 7.81
C TYR A 10 -0.91 4.72 7.34
N GLN A 11 0.22 5.10 7.95
CA GLN A 11 1.00 6.25 7.49
C GLN A 11 1.50 6.05 6.05
N ILE A 12 2.03 4.87 5.73
CA ILE A 12 2.51 4.54 4.38
C ILE A 12 1.35 4.57 3.37
N ILE A 13 0.22 3.96 3.73
CA ILE A 13 -0.97 3.96 2.87
C ILE A 13 -1.46 5.40 2.65
N GLN A 14 -1.50 6.22 3.69
CA GLN A 14 -1.87 7.63 3.58
C GLN A 14 -0.91 8.43 2.70
N THR A 15 0.40 8.14 2.75
CA THR A 15 1.37 8.75 1.83
C THR A 15 1.02 8.41 0.38
N ILE A 16 0.72 7.15 0.09
CA ILE A 16 0.34 6.71 -1.27
C ILE A 16 -0.97 7.39 -1.72
N GLU A 17 -2.01 7.38 -0.88
CA GLU A 17 -3.31 7.99 -1.21
C GLU A 17 -3.20 9.51 -1.38
N ALA A 18 -2.42 10.19 -0.52
CA ALA A 18 -2.22 11.62 -0.62
C ALA A 18 -1.51 11.99 -1.92
N THR A 19 -0.50 11.22 -2.33
CA THR A 19 0.17 11.42 -3.63
C THR A 19 -0.77 11.13 -4.80
N ARG A 20 -1.58 10.07 -4.72
CA ARG A 20 -2.61 9.78 -5.72
C ARG A 20 -3.58 10.95 -5.90
N ALA A 21 -4.12 11.45 -4.79
CA ALA A 21 -5.04 12.58 -4.79
C ALA A 21 -4.38 13.87 -5.30
N LEU A 22 -3.10 14.10 -4.96
CA LEU A 22 -2.34 15.26 -5.43
C LEU A 22 -2.15 15.25 -6.95
N TRP A 23 -1.89 14.08 -7.54
CA TRP A 23 -1.56 13.97 -8.98
C TRP A 23 -2.80 13.80 -9.86
N PHE A 24 -3.79 13.06 -9.40
CA PHE A 24 -4.95 12.66 -10.21
C PHE A 24 -6.28 13.24 -9.69
N GLY A 25 -6.27 14.03 -8.61
CA GLY A 25 -7.48 14.59 -8.01
C GLY A 25 -8.38 13.48 -7.45
N ASN A 26 -9.62 13.42 -7.92
CA ASN A 26 -10.55 12.34 -7.56
C ASN A 26 -10.31 11.04 -8.35
N ASP A 27 -9.35 11.04 -9.28
CA ASP A 27 -9.00 9.89 -10.12
C ASP A 27 -10.22 9.28 -10.84
N ALA A 28 -11.17 10.13 -11.28
CA ALA A 28 -12.45 9.70 -11.84
C ALA A 28 -12.30 8.83 -13.12
N ASP A 29 -11.29 9.11 -13.93
CA ASP A 29 -10.98 8.34 -15.14
C ASP A 29 -10.01 7.17 -14.86
N ALA A 30 -9.68 6.90 -13.59
CA ALA A 30 -8.75 5.89 -13.15
C ALA A 30 -7.35 6.00 -13.82
N GLN A 31 -6.89 7.24 -14.02
CA GLN A 31 -5.61 7.54 -14.67
C GLN A 31 -4.43 6.97 -13.88
N SER A 32 -4.55 6.95 -12.56
CA SER A 32 -3.55 6.34 -11.67
C SER A 32 -3.18 4.91 -12.09
N ARG A 33 -4.16 4.11 -12.55
CA ARG A 33 -4.02 2.69 -12.92
C ARG A 33 -3.05 2.44 -14.06
N GLY A 34 -2.94 3.39 -14.99
CA GLY A 34 -2.07 3.31 -16.15
C GLY A 34 -0.77 4.09 -16.00
N ASP A 35 -0.64 4.93 -14.96
CA ASP A 35 0.50 5.82 -14.83
C ASP A 35 1.73 5.06 -14.30
N THR A 36 2.75 4.94 -15.15
CA THR A 36 3.97 4.20 -14.84
C THR A 36 4.79 4.87 -13.74
N THR A 37 4.74 6.20 -13.64
CA THR A 37 5.51 6.98 -12.65
C THR A 37 4.93 6.78 -11.26
N PHE A 38 3.61 6.87 -11.14
CA PHE A 38 2.89 6.62 -9.91
C PHE A 38 3.03 5.16 -9.46
N ARG A 39 2.96 4.22 -10.40
CA ARG A 39 3.22 2.81 -10.12
C ARG A 39 4.63 2.58 -9.54
N GLN A 40 5.65 3.22 -10.10
CA GLN A 40 7.01 3.14 -9.56
C GLN A 40 7.09 3.76 -8.17
N PHE A 41 6.47 4.92 -7.97
CA PHE A 41 6.39 5.57 -6.66
C PHE A 41 5.75 4.65 -5.60
N VAL A 42 4.65 3.95 -5.94
CA VAL A 42 4.01 2.97 -5.05
C VAL A 42 4.98 1.83 -4.73
N SER A 43 5.65 1.27 -5.73
CA SER A 43 6.64 0.21 -5.54
C SER A 43 7.77 0.63 -4.60
N ASP A 44 8.34 1.81 -4.81
CA ASP A 44 9.47 2.30 -3.99
C ASP A 44 9.03 2.58 -2.55
N THR A 45 7.85 3.19 -2.38
CA THR A 45 7.27 3.46 -1.06
C THR A 45 6.99 2.17 -0.27
N LEU A 46 6.46 1.13 -0.94
CA LEU A 46 6.27 -0.19 -0.34
C LEU A 46 7.60 -0.92 -0.08
N ALA A 47 8.64 -0.67 -0.88
CA ALA A 47 9.96 -1.25 -0.67
C ALA A 47 10.66 -0.70 0.58
N ASP A 48 10.51 0.59 0.84
CA ASP A 48 11.09 1.27 2.02
C ASP A 48 10.26 1.10 3.30
N THR A 49 9.13 0.39 3.22
CA THR A 49 8.27 0.10 4.35
C THR A 49 8.91 -0.93 5.31
N PRO A 50 8.91 -0.68 6.63
CA PRO A 50 9.30 -1.68 7.61
C PRO A 50 8.14 -2.67 7.83
N TRP A 51 8.12 -3.71 7.00
CA TRP A 51 7.09 -4.75 7.08
C TRP A 51 7.15 -5.53 8.42
N PRO A 52 6.00 -6.07 8.88
CA PRO A 52 5.93 -6.91 10.06
C PRO A 52 6.93 -8.08 10.03
N ASP A 53 7.28 -8.58 11.21
CA ASP A 53 8.23 -9.69 11.39
C ASP A 53 9.63 -9.45 10.79
N LYS A 54 9.97 -8.19 10.53
CA LYS A 54 11.20 -7.78 9.82
C LYS A 54 11.29 -8.43 8.43
N LYS A 55 10.15 -8.85 7.84
CA LYS A 55 10.11 -9.31 6.46
C LYS A 55 10.63 -8.16 5.59
N LYS A 56 11.51 -8.47 4.66
CA LYS A 56 12.04 -7.46 3.73
C LYS A 56 11.21 -7.48 2.47
N TRP A 57 11.09 -6.36 1.77
CA TRP A 57 10.30 -6.27 0.54
C TRP A 57 10.67 -7.34 -0.50
N TRP A 58 11.96 -7.61 -0.68
CA TRP A 58 12.44 -8.65 -1.60
C TRP A 58 12.24 -10.10 -1.13
N ALA A 59 11.73 -10.30 0.09
CA ALA A 59 11.36 -11.62 0.59
C ALA A 59 9.90 -11.98 0.26
N PHE A 60 9.11 -11.03 -0.24
CA PHE A 60 7.84 -11.33 -0.90
C PHE A 60 8.14 -11.89 -2.30
N ASP A 61 7.32 -12.82 -2.75
CA ASP A 61 7.44 -13.29 -4.12
C ASP A 61 7.05 -12.18 -5.12
N ALA A 62 7.28 -12.42 -6.42
CA ALA A 62 7.00 -11.41 -7.43
C ALA A 62 5.50 -11.09 -7.55
N ASP A 63 4.64 -12.08 -7.36
CA ASP A 63 3.20 -11.96 -7.52
C ASP A 63 2.56 -11.23 -6.33
N GLU A 64 3.00 -11.51 -5.11
CA GLU A 64 2.63 -10.79 -3.89
C GLU A 64 2.98 -9.30 -4.01
N ARG A 65 4.19 -8.98 -4.47
CA ARG A 65 4.61 -7.59 -4.68
C ARG A 65 3.76 -6.90 -5.74
N GLU A 66 3.49 -7.60 -6.84
CA GLU A 66 2.64 -7.10 -7.92
C GLU A 66 1.22 -6.80 -7.46
N GLN A 67 0.64 -7.68 -6.64
CA GLN A 67 -0.69 -7.48 -6.06
C GLN A 67 -0.73 -6.25 -5.14
N LEU A 68 0.28 -6.07 -4.28
CA LEU A 68 0.35 -4.91 -3.39
C LEU A 68 0.53 -3.60 -4.16
N ILE A 69 1.38 -3.58 -5.18
CA ILE A 69 1.54 -2.42 -6.08
C ILE A 69 0.23 -2.12 -6.79
N THR A 70 -0.42 -3.14 -7.34
CA THR A 70 -1.71 -2.98 -8.04
C THR A 70 -2.79 -2.43 -7.11
N ALA A 71 -2.89 -2.93 -5.89
CA ALA A 71 -3.81 -2.40 -4.89
C ALA A 71 -3.50 -0.94 -4.54
N GLY A 72 -2.22 -0.58 -4.38
CA GLY A 72 -1.82 0.80 -4.09
C GLY A 72 -2.16 1.76 -5.21
N VAL A 73 -1.97 1.32 -6.44
CA VAL A 73 -2.34 2.12 -7.61
C VAL A 73 -3.86 2.30 -7.71
N ARG A 74 -4.65 1.28 -7.36
CA ARG A 74 -6.12 1.34 -7.39
C ARG A 74 -6.75 2.08 -6.21
N GLY A 75 -5.96 2.36 -5.17
CA GLY A 75 -6.42 2.95 -3.93
C GLY A 75 -7.13 1.96 -2.99
N GLU A 76 -6.77 0.69 -3.06
CA GLU A 76 -7.41 -0.43 -2.32
C GLU A 76 -6.61 -0.83 -1.06
N LEU A 77 -5.41 -0.27 -0.85
CA LEU A 77 -4.54 -0.68 0.28
C LEU A 77 -5.16 -0.39 1.65
N ALA A 78 -5.91 0.70 1.80
CA ALA A 78 -6.56 1.05 3.07
C ALA A 78 -7.58 0.00 3.48
N ASP A 79 -8.45 -0.40 2.54
CA ASP A 79 -9.49 -1.41 2.76
C ASP A 79 -8.87 -2.78 3.05
N LEU A 80 -7.82 -3.17 2.31
CA LEU A 80 -7.09 -4.42 2.53
C LEU A 80 -6.41 -4.45 3.90
N ALA A 81 -5.79 -3.35 4.32
CA ALA A 81 -5.15 -3.24 5.63
C ALA A 81 -6.18 -3.32 6.77
N GLU A 82 -7.32 -2.65 6.64
CA GLU A 82 -8.41 -2.73 7.61
C GLU A 82 -8.93 -4.18 7.73
N LEU A 83 -9.22 -4.84 6.60
CA LEU A 83 -9.65 -6.23 6.58
C LEU A 83 -8.64 -7.16 7.24
N TYR A 84 -7.35 -7.00 6.93
CA TYR A 84 -6.27 -7.78 7.55
C TYR A 84 -6.24 -7.60 9.07
N PHE A 85 -6.32 -6.36 9.56
CA PHE A 85 -6.32 -6.10 11.00
C PHE A 85 -7.59 -6.61 11.70
N GLU A 86 -8.75 -6.59 11.04
CA GLU A 86 -9.97 -7.21 11.58
C GLU A 86 -9.85 -8.73 11.69
N ILE A 87 -9.29 -9.41 10.68
CA ILE A 87 -9.03 -10.85 10.74
C ILE A 87 -8.08 -11.18 11.90
N LEU A 88 -7.01 -10.40 12.07
CA LEU A 88 -6.05 -10.59 13.16
C LEU A 88 -6.60 -10.28 14.56
N LYS A 89 -7.70 -9.52 14.68
CA LYS A 89 -8.41 -9.37 15.97
C LYS A 89 -9.21 -10.62 16.33
N GLN A 90 -9.59 -11.43 15.35
CA GLN A 90 -10.32 -12.68 15.54
C GLN A 90 -9.40 -13.89 15.77
N SER A 91 -8.08 -13.73 15.62
CA SER A 91 -7.05 -14.76 15.82
C SER A 91 -6.30 -14.64 17.14
#